data_AF-A0A4V1SPP7-F1
#
_entry.id   AF-A0A4V1SPP7-F1
#
_cell.length_a   1.000
_cell.length_b   1.000
_cell.length_c   1.000
_cell.angle_alpha   90.00
_cell.angle_beta   90.00
_cell.angle_gamma   90.00
#
_symmetry.space_group_name_H-M   'P 1'
#
loop_
_entity.id
_entity.type
_entity.pdbx_description
1 polymer ?
#
loop_
_entity_poly.entity_id
_entity_poly.type
_entity_poly.pdbx_seq_one_letter_code
_entity_poly.pdbx_strand_id
1 'polypeptide(L)' 'MKPGRFTHFMAIDWSGAAGPRQKGLAVAMADASGGPPALLTRALPWSREDVLALLRDGLPDDTLVGLDLGISLPHSDCG' A
#
# COMPACT_ATOMS: atom_id res chain seq x y z
N MET A 1 -17.88 -0.17 -13.10
CA MET A 1 -16.85 0.86 -13.37
C MET A 1 -16.80 1.13 -14.88
N LYS A 2 -16.47 2.35 -15.32
CA LYS A 2 -16.19 2.59 -16.75
C LYS A 2 -14.88 1.86 -17.13
N PRO A 3 -14.85 1.04 -18.19
CA PRO A 3 -13.61 0.45 -18.69
C PRO A 3 -12.56 1.54 -18.96
N GLY A 4 -11.30 1.29 -18.62
CA GLY A 4 -10.20 2.22 -18.85
C GLY A 4 -10.17 3.46 -17.95
N ARG A 5 -11.02 3.56 -16.91
CA ARG A 5 -10.96 4.67 -15.93
C ARG A 5 -9.65 4.68 -15.13
N PHE A 6 -9.10 3.51 -14.82
CA PHE A 6 -7.89 3.36 -14.01
C PHE A 6 -6.78 2.78 -14.88
N THR A 7 -5.61 3.40 -14.83
CA THR A 7 -4.41 2.97 -15.57
C THR A 7 -3.31 2.46 -14.66
N HIS A 8 -3.44 2.68 -13.35
CA HIS A 8 -2.51 2.22 -12.33
C HIS A 8 -3.26 1.50 -11.22
N PHE A 9 -2.64 0.48 -10.65
CA PHE A 9 -3.23 -0.39 -9.64
C PHE A 9 -2.23 -0.62 -8.53
N MET A 10 -2.50 -0.07 -7.36
CA MET A 10 -1.65 -0.22 -6.18
C MET A 10 -2.26 -1.22 -5.21
N ALA A 11 -1.43 -2.13 -4.70
CA ALA A 11 -1.77 -3.01 -3.59
C ALA A 11 -0.91 -2.66 -2.38
N ILE A 12 -1.54 -2.48 -1.22
CA ILE A 12 -0.87 -2.25 0.05
C ILE A 12 -1.27 -3.40 0.99
N ASP A 13 -0.29 -4.18 1.40
CA ASP A 13 -0.44 -5.22 2.44
C ASP A 13 -0.03 -4.60 3.78
N TRP A 14 -1.01 -4.37 4.65
CA TRP A 14 -0.83 -3.62 5.87
C TRP A 14 -0.33 -4.47 7.02
N SER A 15 0.69 -3.95 7.71
CA SER A 15 1.19 -4.59 8.93
C SER A 15 0.55 -4.02 10.20
N GLY A 16 -0.03 -4.92 11.00
CA GLY A 16 -0.48 -4.63 12.36
C GLY A 16 0.64 -4.61 13.42
N ALA A 17 1.89 -4.93 13.05
CA ALA A 17 2.98 -4.99 14.01
C ALA A 17 3.28 -3.62 14.66
N ALA A 18 3.74 -3.67 15.90
CA ALA A 18 4.08 -2.48 16.68
C ALA A 18 5.39 -1.84 16.19
N GLY A 19 5.48 -0.52 16.35
CA GLY A 19 6.69 0.25 16.04
C GLY A 19 6.57 1.18 14.82
N PRO A 20 7.63 1.95 14.55
CA PRO A 20 7.59 3.03 13.56
C PRO A 20 7.76 2.54 12.12
N ARG A 21 8.36 1.37 11.88
CA ARG A 21 8.61 0.82 10.55
C ARG A 21 8.36 -0.68 10.54
N GLN A 22 7.74 -1.17 9.47
CA GLN A 22 7.16 -2.50 9.42
C GLN A 22 7.78 -3.31 8.27
N LYS A 23 8.51 -4.39 8.59
CA LYS A 23 9.04 -5.30 7.57
C LYS A 23 7.93 -6.01 6.78
N GLY A 24 6.78 -6.20 7.41
CA GLY A 24 5.59 -6.80 6.79
C GLY A 24 4.65 -5.80 6.14
N LEU A 25 5.02 -4.53 6.00
CA LEU A 25 4.25 -3.55 5.23
C LEU A 25 4.83 -3.50 3.82
N ALA A 26 4.07 -3.99 2.84
CA ALA A 26 4.49 -4.07 1.45
C ALA A 26 3.60 -3.20 0.57
N VAL A 27 4.20 -2.58 -0.44
CA VAL A 27 3.50 -1.76 -1.43
C VAL A 27 3.94 -2.23 -2.81
N ALA A 28 2.99 -2.55 -3.68
CA ALA A 28 3.23 -2.96 -5.06
C ALA A 28 2.39 -2.13 -6.03
N MET A 29 2.89 -1.93 -7.25
CA MET A 29 2.19 -1.25 -8.33
C MET A 29 2.18 -2.10 -9.60
N ALA A 30 1.05 -2.11 -10.29
CA ALA A 30 0.92 -2.55 -11.68
C ALA A 30 0.32 -1.40 -12.51
N ASP A 31 0.49 -1.47 -13.83
CA ASP A 31 -0.14 -0.54 -14.77
C ASP A 31 -0.99 -1.28 -15.81
N ALA A 32 -1.70 -0.53 -16.64
CA ALA A 32 -2.61 -1.05 -17.65
C ALA A 32 -1.92 -1.71 -18.86
N SER A 33 -0.58 -1.64 -18.98
CA SER A 33 0.16 -2.39 -20.00
C SER A 33 0.22 -3.90 -19.69
N GLY A 34 -0.13 -4.29 -18.46
CA GLY A 34 -0.20 -5.68 -18.02
C GLY A 34 1.09 -6.17 -17.34
N GLY A 35 1.09 -7.44 -16.94
CA GLY A 35 2.20 -8.04 -16.17
C GLY A 35 1.93 -8.08 -14.65
N PRO A 36 2.86 -8.69 -13.88
CA PRO A 36 2.71 -8.81 -12.44
C PRO A 36 2.95 -7.47 -11.71
N PRO A 37 2.31 -7.23 -10.55
CA PRO A 37 2.66 -6.09 -9.70
C PRO A 37 4.13 -6.12 -9.27
N ALA A 38 4.80 -4.97 -9.36
CA ALA A 38 6.17 -4.79 -8.90
C ALA A 38 6.20 -4.16 -7.50
N LEU A 39 6.99 -4.75 -6.60
CA LEU A 39 7.21 -4.17 -5.26
C LEU A 39 7.97 -2.85 -5.36
N LEU A 40 7.50 -1.83 -4.66
CA LEU A 40 8.19 -0.56 -4.54
C LEU A 40 9.37 -0.72 -3.57
N THR A 41 10.59 -0.61 -4.09
CA THR A 41 11.83 -0.77 -3.33
C THR A 41 12.21 0.52 -2.62
N ARG A 42 12.74 0.40 -1.40
CA ARG A 42 13.23 1.51 -0.58
C ARG A 42 14.44 1.07 0.24
N ALA A 43 15.23 2.03 0.71
CA ALA A 43 16.36 1.77 1.59
C ALA A 43 15.93 1.28 2.99
N LEU A 44 14.74 1.67 3.46
CA LEU A 44 14.18 1.31 4.76
C LEU A 44 12.79 0.69 4.61
N PRO A 45 12.38 -0.25 5.49
CA PRO A 45 11.03 -0.82 5.47
C PRO A 45 9.97 0.24 5.71
N TRP A 46 8.84 0.20 5.02
CA TRP A 46 7.78 1.22 5.09
C TRP A 46 7.36 1.60 6.51
N SER A 47 7.14 2.90 6.75
CA SER A 47 6.30 3.37 7.86
C SER A 47 4.86 3.62 7.39
N ARG A 48 3.95 3.85 8.32
CA ARG A 48 2.56 4.21 7.99
C ARG A 48 2.49 5.63 7.43
N GLU A 49 3.34 6.53 7.92
CA GLU A 49 3.48 7.91 7.42
C GLU A 49 4.07 7.93 6.02
N ASP A 50 5.01 7.04 5.71
CA ASP A 50 5.55 6.86 4.37
C ASP A 50 4.45 6.48 3.37
N VAL A 51 3.58 5.54 3.75
CA VAL A 51 2.44 5.13 2.92
C VAL A 51 1.45 6.29 2.77
N LEU A 52 1.15 7.02 3.85
CA LEU A 52 0.29 8.20 3.78
C LEU A 52 0.84 9.27 2.83
N ALA A 53 2.14 9.56 2.90
CA ALA A 53 2.78 10.52 2.01
C ALA A 53 2.70 10.06 0.55
N LEU A 54 2.92 8.78 0.28
CA LEU A 54 2.74 8.20 -1.05
C LEU A 54 1.29 8.36 -1.55
N LEU A 55 0.30 8.02 -0.73
CA LEU A 55 -1.11 8.13 -1.09
C LEU A 55 -1.56 9.57 -1.35
N ARG A 56 -0.98 10.54 -0.63
CA ARG A 56 -1.33 11.95 -0.74
C ARG A 56 -0.66 12.63 -1.94
N ASP A 57 0.62 12.35 -2.14
CA ASP A 57 1.49 13.19 -2.98
C ASP A 57 2.23 12.42 -4.09
N GLY A 58 2.26 11.09 -4.04
CA GLY A 58 3.14 10.27 -4.87
C GLY A 58 2.45 9.31 -5.83
N LEU A 59 1.12 9.29 -5.87
CA LEU A 59 0.39 8.40 -6.79
C LEU A 59 0.35 9.00 -8.20
N PRO A 60 0.54 8.17 -9.24
CA PRO A 60 0.13 8.53 -10.58
C PRO A 60 -1.37 8.83 -10.65
N ASP A 61 -1.76 9.63 -11.63
CA ASP A 61 -3.18 9.83 -11.94
C ASP A 61 -3.87 8.49 -12.23
N ASP A 62 -5.18 8.46 -11.98
CA ASP A 62 -6.02 7.29 -12.26
C ASP A 62 -5.52 5.99 -11.61
N THR A 63 -4.97 6.11 -10.39
CA THR A 63 -4.60 4.97 -9.55
C THR A 63 -5.78 4.42 -8.77
N LEU A 64 -6.07 3.13 -8.93
CA LEU A 64 -6.94 2.39 -8.03
C LEU A 64 -6.10 1.77 -6.91
N VAL A 65 -6.36 2.17 -5.66
CA VAL A 65 -5.65 1.64 -4.49
C VAL A 65 -6.49 0.57 -3.80
N GLY A 66 -5.93 -0.63 -3.68
CA GLY A 66 -6.42 -1.69 -2.81
C GLY A 66 -5.60 -1.74 -1.52
N LEU A 67 -6.29 -1.78 -0.38
CA LEU A 67 -5.66 -1.98 0.93
C LEU A 67 -6.14 -3.32 1.48
N ASP A 68 -5.19 -4.21 1.78
CA ASP A 68 -5.43 -5.38 2.61
C ASP A 68 -5.11 -5.00 4.06
N LEU A 69 -6.14 -4.96 4.90
CA LEU A 69 -6.05 -4.53 6.27
C LEU A 69 -6.45 -5.68 7.20
N GLY A 70 -5.49 -6.15 7.99
CA GLY A 70 -5.79 -6.81 9.25
C GLY A 70 -6.29 -5.77 10.25
N ILE A 71 -7.55 -5.35 10.15
CA ILE A 71 -8.21 -4.53 11.17
C ILE A 71 -8.44 -5.37 12.44
N SER A 72 -7.36 -5.66 13.18
CA SER A 72 -7.51 -5.99 14.59
C SER A 72 -7.97 -4.74 15.35
N LEU A 73 -8.48 -4.93 16.56
CA LEU A 73 -8.68 -3.85 17.52
C LEU A 73 -7.39 -3.77 18.35
N PRO A 74 -6.31 -3.09 17.92
CA PRO A 74 -5.07 -3.05 18.70
C PRO A 74 -5.23 -2.34 20.07
N HIS A 75 -6.39 -1.73 20.34
CA HIS A 75 -6.78 -1.23 21.66
C HIS A 75 -7.45 -2.30 22.56
N SER A 76 -7.86 -3.45 22.01
CA SER A 76 -8.35 -4.64 22.72
C SER A 76 -7.40 -5.84 22.62
N ASP A 77 -6.37 -5.75 21.79
CA ASP A 77 -5.25 -6.68 21.74
C ASP A 77 -4.28 -6.28 22.85
N CYS A 78 -4.29 -6.99 23.97
CA CYS A 78 -3.51 -6.67 25.18
C CYS A 78 -1.98 -6.86 25.01
N GLY A 79 -1.49 -6.96 23.76
CA GLY A 79 -0.14 -7.38 23.42
C GLY A 79 -0.04 -8.87 23.14
#